data_AF-A0A958J8B6-F1
#
_entry.id   AF-A0A958J8B6-F1
#
_cell.length_a   1.000
_cell.length_b   1.000
_cell.length_c   1.000
_cell.angle_alpha   90.00
_cell.angle_beta   90.00
_cell.angle_gamma   90.00
#
_symmetry.space_group_name_H-M   'P 1'
#
loop_
_entity.id
_entity.type
_entity.pdbx_description
1 polymer ?
#
loop_
_entity_poly.entity_id
_entity_poly.type
_entity_poly.pdbx_seq_one_letter_code
_entity_poly.pdbx_strand_id
1 'polypeptide(L)' 'APEVQTDRGLGRDLLDWAAGITLIYAALFGTGKLILGETLLGQLFLALAGICFWFIMWDLKRRKGNADFGMRNAE' A
#
# COMPACT_ATOMS: atom_id res chain seq x y z
N ALA A 1 1.55 -7.52 -34.79
CA ALA A 1 1.55 -6.52 -33.70
C ALA A 1 1.99 -7.22 -32.43
N PRO A 2 2.74 -6.58 -31.50
CA PRO A 2 3.15 -7.25 -30.28
C PRO A 2 1.91 -7.56 -29.44
N GLU A 3 1.75 -8.83 -29.06
CA GLU A 3 0.69 -9.27 -28.17
C GLU A 3 0.99 -8.78 -26.76
N VAL A 4 0.31 -7.70 -26.36
CA VAL A 4 0.40 -7.20 -24.99
C VAL A 4 -0.30 -8.21 -24.10
N GLN A 5 0.49 -8.97 -23.34
CA GLN A 5 -0.06 -9.84 -22.31
C GLN A 5 -0.71 -8.91 -21.28
N THR A 6 -2.05 -8.92 -21.22
CA THR A 6 -2.78 -8.17 -20.20
C THR A 6 -2.40 -8.74 -18.85
N ASP A 7 -1.60 -7.99 -18.11
CA ASP A 7 -1.22 -8.37 -16.76
C ASP A 7 -2.49 -8.34 -15.89
N ARG A 8 -2.89 -9.50 -15.37
CA ARG A 8 -4.11 -9.61 -14.54
C ARG A 8 -3.93 -8.93 -13.18
N GLY A 9 -2.73 -8.43 -12.89
CA GLY A 9 -2.36 -7.71 -11.66
C GLY A 9 -2.88 -6.27 -11.55
N LEU A 10 -3.34 -5.64 -12.64
CA LEU A 10 -3.68 -4.20 -12.66
C LEU A 10 -4.65 -3.76 -11.56
N GLY A 11 -5.64 -4.60 -11.22
CA GLY A 11 -6.59 -4.29 -10.15
C GLY A 11 -5.95 -4.21 -8.76
N ARG A 12 -4.96 -5.06 -8.48
CA ARG A 12 -4.19 -5.01 -7.22
C ARG A 12 -3.28 -3.80 -7.19
N ASP A 13 -2.63 -3.48 -8.30
CA ASP A 13 -1.75 -2.31 -8.39
C ASP A 13 -2.53 -1.00 -8.18
N LEU A 14 -3.78 -0.92 -8.67
CA LEU A 14 -4.68 0.19 -8.38
C LEU A 14 -5.07 0.29 -6.90
N LEU A 15 -5.27 -0.85 -6.22
CA LEU A 15 -5.58 -0.86 -4.78
C LEU A 15 -4.40 -0.40 -3.94
N ASP A 16 -3.17 -0.81 -4.27
CA ASP A 16 -1.99 -0.32 -3.57
C ASP A 16 -1.73 1.16 -3.82
N TRP A 17 -2.00 1.63 -5.04
CA TRP A 17 -1.95 3.05 -5.35
C TRP A 17 -2.95 3.86 -4.52
N ALA A 18 -4.20 3.40 -4.47
CA ALA A 18 -5.24 4.05 -3.66
C ALA A 18 -4.87 4.02 -2.17
N ALA A 19 -4.40 2.87 -1.66
CA ALA A 19 -3.92 2.74 -0.29
C ALA A 19 -2.73 3.66 0.01
N GLY A 20 -1.83 3.87 -0.96
CA GLY A 20 -0.71 4.80 -0.85
C GLY A 20 -1.17 6.26 -0.74
N ILE A 21 -2.18 6.66 -1.51
CA ILE A 21 -2.78 7.99 -1.41
C ILE A 21 -3.45 8.17 -0.04
N THR A 22 -4.24 7.19 0.39
CA THR A 22 -4.89 7.21 1.71
C THR A 22 -3.86 7.30 2.83
N LEU A 23 -2.76 6.56 2.74
CA LEU A 23 -1.64 6.60 3.69
C LEU A 23 -1.06 8.01 3.82
N ILE A 24 -0.75 8.68 2.71
CA ILE A 24 -0.16 10.02 2.71
C ILE A 24 -1.13 11.03 3.35
N TYR A 25 -2.39 11.03 2.95
CA TYR A 25 -3.37 11.95 3.52
C TYR A 25 -3.63 11.68 5.00
N ALA A 26 -3.78 10.42 5.39
CA ALA A 26 -3.99 10.06 6.80
C ALA A 26 -2.77 10.45 7.66
N ALA A 27 -1.55 10.29 7.16
CA ALA A 27 -0.35 10.74 7.86
C ALA A 27 -0.29 12.28 7.99
N LEU A 28 -0.58 13.02 6.91
CA LEU A 28 -0.57 14.49 6.92
C LEU A 28 -1.67 15.08 7.83
N PHE A 29 -2.91 14.63 7.67
CA PHE A 29 -4.03 15.08 8.49
C PHE A 29 -3.90 14.62 9.94
N GLY A 30 -3.43 13.39 10.18
CA GLY A 30 -3.20 12.87 11.52
C GLY A 30 -2.13 13.65 12.28
N THR A 31 -1.00 13.92 11.62
CA THR A 31 0.07 14.75 12.20
C THR A 31 -0.41 16.18 12.43
N GLY A 32 -1.14 16.77 11.48
CA GLY A 32 -1.73 18.09 11.64
C GLY A 32 -2.68 18.19 12.83
N LYS A 33 -3.57 17.20 13.01
CA LYS A 33 -4.52 17.14 14.13
C LYS A 33 -3.83 16.95 15.49
N LEU A 34 -2.75 16.17 15.54
CA LEU A 34 -1.91 16.08 16.74
C LEU A 34 -1.29 17.43 17.13
N ILE A 35 -0.76 18.17 16.14
CA ILE A 35 -0.16 19.49 16.36
C ILE A 35 -1.22 20.51 16.83
N LEU A 36 -2.44 20.42 16.30
CA LEU A 36 -3.57 21.29 16.65
C LEU A 36 -4.21 20.95 18.00
N GLY A 37 -3.72 19.94 18.72
CA GLY A 37 -4.24 19.53 20.04
C GLY A 37 -5.44 18.58 20.00
N GLU A 38 -5.95 18.22 18.82
CA GLU A 38 -6.98 17.20 18.65
C GLU A 38 -6.36 15.80 18.61
N THR A 39 -5.87 15.34 19.76
CA THR A 39 -5.07 14.12 19.87
C THR A 39 -5.79 12.84 19.45
N LEU A 40 -7.07 12.70 19.81
CA LEU A 40 -7.87 11.51 19.47
C LEU A 40 -8.05 11.34 17.95
N LEU A 41 -8.46 12.41 17.26
CA LEU A 41 -8.62 12.38 15.81
C LEU A 41 -7.28 12.18 15.10
N GLY A 42 -6.22 12.85 15.59
CA GLY A 42 -4.87 12.64 15.09
C GLY A 42 -4.40 11.19 15.20
N GLN A 43 -4.63 10.55 16.36
CA GLN A 43 -4.31 9.14 16.57
C GLN A 43 -5.11 8.21 15.65
N LEU A 44 -6.40 8.47 15.42
CA LEU A 44 -7.22 7.67 14.49
C LEU A 44 -6.68 7.75 13.06
N PHE A 45 -6.34 8.95 12.59
CA PHE A 45 -5.73 9.12 11.27
C PHE A 45 -4.36 8.43 11.17
N LEU A 46 -3.53 8.50 12.20
CA LEU A 46 -2.26 7.78 12.21
C LEU A 46 -2.42 6.26 12.29
N ALA A 47 -3.42 5.76 13.01
CA ALA A 47 -3.73 4.33 13.02
C ALA A 47 -4.17 3.86 11.63
N LEU A 48 -5.00 4.64 10.93
CA LEU A 48 -5.39 4.37 9.55
C LEU A 48 -4.18 4.36 8.62
N ALA A 49 -3.27 5.32 8.76
CA ALA A 49 -2.00 5.34 8.04
C ALA A 49 -1.20 4.05 8.30
N GLY A 50 -1.05 3.63 9.57
CA GLY A 50 -0.38 2.38 9.92
C GLY A 50 -0.99 1.14 9.25
N ILE A 51 -2.32 1.07 9.20
CA ILE A 51 -3.05 -0.03 8.55
C ILE A 51 -2.80 -0.02 7.03
N CYS A 52 -2.89 1.13 6.37
CA CYS A 52 -2.60 1.25 4.93
C CYS A 52 -1.15 0.86 4.61
N PHE A 53 -0.19 1.30 5.41
CA PHE A 53 1.20 0.92 5.25
C PHE A 53 1.41 -0.59 5.41
N TRP A 54 0.82 -1.18 6.45
CA TRP A 54 0.87 -2.63 6.66
C TRP A 54 0.27 -3.40 5.48
N PHE A 55 -0.87 -2.96 4.97
CA PHE A 55 -1.56 -3.57 3.83
C PHE A 55 -0.68 -3.58 2.58
N ILE A 56 -0.09 -2.43 2.21
CA ILE A 56 0.81 -2.30 1.05
C ILE A 56 2.03 -3.21 1.21
N MET A 57 2.65 -3.21 2.38
CA MET A 57 3.84 -4.03 2.66
C MET A 57 3.53 -5.53 2.57
N TRP A 58 2.38 -5.94 3.07
CA TRP A 58 1.92 -7.32 3.01
C TRP A 58 1.64 -7.76 1.57
N ASP A 59 0.98 -6.93 0.77
CA ASP A 59 0.68 -7.25 -0.62
C ASP A 59 1.97 -7.33 -1.46
N LEU A 60 2.88 -6.36 -1.30
CA LEU A 60 4.20 -6.39 -1.94
C LEU A 60 5.02 -7.64 -1.57
N LYS A 61 5.00 -8.06 -0.31
CA LYS A 61 5.71 -9.28 0.15
C LYS A 61 5.16 -10.54 -0.53
N ARG A 62 3.84 -10.63 -0.70
CA ARG A 62 3.19 -11.76 -1.40
C ARG A 62 3.55 -11.79 -2.89
N ARG A 63 3.60 -10.65 -3.55
CA ARG A 63 4.01 -10.57 -4.96
C ARG A 63 5.47 -10.95 -5.18
N LYS A 64 6.38 -10.42 -4.35
CA LYS A 64 7.82 -10.75 -4.44
C LYS A 64 8.09 -12.23 -4.21
N GLY A 65 7.42 -12.87 -3.25
CA GLY A 65 7.57 -14.30 -2.99
C GLY A 65 7.18 -15.18 -4.19
N ASN A 66 6.09 -14.84 -4.89
CA ASN A 66 5.67 -15.56 -6.09
C ASN A 66 6.64 -15.36 -7.27
N ALA A 67 7.17 -14.15 -7.43
CA ALA A 67 8.12 -13.83 -8.51
C ALA A 67 9.51 -14.47 -8.27
N ASP A 68 10.03 -14.42 -7.03
CA ASP A 68 11.31 -15.03 -6.65
C ASP A 68 11.28 -16.56 -6.80
N PHE A 69 10.19 -17.21 -6.35
CA PHE A 69 10.01 -18.64 -6.51
C PHE A 69 9.99 -19.06 -7.99
N GLY A 70 9.38 -18.28 -8.88
CA GLY A 70 9.36 -18.60 -10.32
C GLY A 70 10.76 -18.59 -10.96
N MET A 71 11.62 -17.63 -10.58
CA MET A 71 12.99 -17.53 -11.07
C MET A 71 13.86 -18.70 -10.57
N ARG A 72 13.69 -19.09 -9.29
CA ARG A 72 14.47 -20.15 -8.65
C ARG A 72 14.19 -21.57 -9.14
N ASN A 73 13.07 -21.81 -9.80
CA ASN A 73 12.71 -23.11 -10.37
C ASN A 73 12.97 -23.19 -11.89
N ALA A 74 13.44 -22.10 -12.51
CA ALA A 74 13.74 -22.03 -13.93
C ALA A 74 15.24 -22.27 -14.24
N GLU A 75 16.07 -22.42 -13.21
CA GLU A 75 17.49 -22.79 -13.22
C GLU A 75 17.69 -24.29 -12.98
#